data_AF-A0ABD3PC38-F1
#
_entry.id   AF-A0ABD3PC38-F1
#
_cell.length_a   1.000
_cell.length_b   1.000
_cell.length_c   1.000
_cell.angle_alpha   90.00
_cell.angle_beta   90.00
_cell.angle_gamma   90.00
#
_symmetry.space_group_name_H-M   'P 1'
#
loop_
_entity.id
_entity.type
_entity.pdbx_description
1 polymer ?
#
loop_
_entity_poly.entity_id
_entity_poly.type
_entity_poly.pdbx_seq_one_letter_code
_entity_poly.pdbx_strand_id
1 'polypeptide(L)'
;MERSAVAFSANKSSGGSIGDGIVIRHRFHLHDAEGNVTWTALDDGAETNIHGTRTTPDLTKTGVEEDGNATANEGIPDNDSIGSQFDSAISIGGIHWSAVVTMKKVKRSRTVGDDIISDDANDDNRALELTMSSSLPSSSQGDEARRLVRRHSRLSVSHLKSCLQKSIRRRAPLPAIRVAMELADRSWGDLVRRLPIIVLEDSTLHPDFGLLVWLMVAESKGYFPCMSLLKRVMQVVFELASCARQDDPSGGIDKSDNHKLPAYLSLKTPTSQLFPHRHPSVNPCDMFIRSMLLRAQYGGMKCDVQMLQTYAMTWLKRFRSIVVPAAALATLASESTSRPVYWWDLPRILHEKAREKSAELVTSAIVCRGGLPKLNPADVCSAGIDFHCSSVVEHLLSQSEVFSPLRERLAPPKDEDPRLWISGQLKSMIWNYSSGINHRRLLFEAGDKNMDAPTLKSLWENVVRSSFDTYTKKFVMDRLA
;
A
#
# COMPACT_ATOMS: atom_id res chain seq x y z
N MET A 1 9.68 -10.12 -17.30
CA MET A 1 9.81 -9.85 -15.85
C MET A 1 9.42 -11.09 -15.10
N GLU A 2 10.42 -11.86 -14.70
CA GLU A 2 10.29 -13.18 -14.08
C GLU A 2 9.61 -13.11 -12.71
N ARG A 3 8.74 -14.09 -12.44
CA ARG A 3 8.10 -14.34 -11.15
C ARG A 3 9.14 -14.88 -10.15
N SER A 4 10.05 -14.05 -9.66
CA SER A 4 10.82 -14.36 -8.46
C SER A 4 10.09 -13.82 -7.23
N ALA A 5 8.90 -14.38 -6.95
CA ALA A 5 8.29 -14.27 -5.63
C ALA A 5 8.86 -15.39 -4.77
N VAL A 6 9.17 -15.10 -3.49
CA VAL A 6 9.51 -16.13 -2.50
C VAL A 6 8.42 -17.20 -2.56
N ALA A 7 8.81 -18.45 -2.82
CA ALA A 7 7.87 -19.54 -3.01
C ALA A 7 7.08 -19.79 -1.70
N PHE A 8 5.91 -19.16 -1.59
CA PHE A 8 4.88 -19.51 -0.63
C PHE A 8 4.37 -20.91 -0.98
N SER A 9 4.93 -21.94 -0.33
CA SER A 9 4.45 -23.30 -0.50
C SER A 9 2.98 -23.36 -0.08
N ALA A 10 2.11 -23.87 -0.95
CA ALA A 10 0.82 -24.39 -0.52
C ALA A 10 1.09 -25.79 -0.02
N ASN A 11 1.05 -26.02 1.29
CA ASN A 11 1.09 -27.38 1.81
C ASN A 11 -0.23 -28.05 1.42
N LYS A 12 -0.17 -28.97 0.45
CA LYS A 12 -1.09 -30.10 0.43
C LYS A 12 -0.79 -30.91 1.69
N SER A 13 -1.81 -31.13 2.51
CA SER A 13 -1.74 -31.95 3.72
C SER A 13 -1.15 -33.33 3.40
N SER A 14 0.15 -33.49 3.56
CA SER A 14 0.84 -34.76 3.52
C SER A 14 1.57 -34.89 4.84
N GLY A 15 1.16 -35.88 5.63
CA GLY A 15 1.56 -36.07 7.03
C GLY A 15 3.00 -36.53 7.18
N GLY A 16 3.95 -35.64 6.90
CA GLY A 16 5.34 -35.78 7.31
C GLY A 16 5.55 -35.18 8.69
N SER A 17 6.03 -35.98 9.63
CA SER A 17 6.47 -35.53 10.97
C SER A 17 7.60 -34.50 10.81
N ILE A 18 7.23 -33.22 10.88
CA ILE A 18 8.17 -32.12 11.12
C ILE A 18 8.45 -32.16 12.63
N GLY A 19 9.72 -32.31 13.02
CA GLY A 19 10.10 -32.29 14.44
C GLY A 19 9.56 -31.05 15.16
N ASP A 20 9.28 -31.19 16.47
CA ASP A 20 8.65 -30.20 17.37
C ASP A 20 9.44 -28.88 17.55
N GLY A 21 9.81 -28.23 16.45
CA GLY A 21 10.33 -26.88 16.48
C GLY A 21 9.23 -25.93 16.93
N ILE A 22 9.54 -25.05 17.87
CA ILE A 22 8.63 -23.99 18.33
C ILE A 22 8.21 -23.15 17.11
N VAL A 23 6.91 -23.16 16.77
CA VAL A 23 6.34 -22.37 15.66
C VAL A 23 5.69 -21.12 16.24
N ILE A 24 6.04 -19.94 15.71
CA ILE A 24 5.34 -18.69 16.02
C ILE A 24 4.09 -18.61 15.15
N ARG A 25 2.91 -18.42 15.76
CA ARG A 25 1.61 -18.39 15.07
C ARG A 25 0.95 -17.04 15.17
N HIS A 26 0.75 -16.41 14.03
CA HIS A 26 0.03 -15.15 13.90
C HIS A 26 -1.27 -15.38 13.11
N ARG A 27 -2.27 -14.53 13.35
CA ARG A 27 -3.51 -14.48 12.58
C ARG A 27 -3.74 -13.08 12.04
N PHE A 28 -4.06 -13.00 10.74
CA PHE A 28 -4.41 -11.77 10.05
C PHE A 28 -5.81 -11.91 9.46
N HIS A 29 -6.80 -11.27 10.10
CA HIS A 29 -8.21 -11.49 9.86
C HIS A 29 -8.88 -10.27 9.22
N LEU A 30 -9.70 -10.49 8.18
CA LEU A 30 -10.58 -9.48 7.57
C LEU A 30 -12.02 -9.65 8.07
N HIS A 31 -12.51 -8.65 8.79
CA HIS A 31 -13.81 -8.67 9.48
C HIS A 31 -14.98 -8.36 8.55
N ASP A 32 -14.83 -7.40 7.65
CA ASP A 32 -15.96 -6.88 6.87
C ASP A 32 -15.54 -6.26 5.53
N ALA A 33 -16.52 -5.74 4.78
CA ALA A 33 -16.31 -5.18 3.45
C ALA A 33 -15.80 -3.73 3.48
N GLU A 34 -15.92 -3.08 4.63
CA GLU A 34 -15.41 -1.74 4.93
C GLU A 34 -13.89 -1.75 5.07
N GLY A 35 -13.27 -2.94 5.17
CA GLY A 35 -11.83 -3.12 5.16
C GLY A 35 -11.23 -3.27 6.54
N ASN A 36 -12.04 -3.51 7.56
CA ASN A 36 -11.55 -3.68 8.92
C ASN A 36 -10.77 -4.99 9.02
N VAL A 37 -9.48 -4.88 9.32
CA VAL A 37 -8.58 -6.02 9.51
C VAL A 37 -7.95 -5.97 10.90
N THR A 38 -7.60 -7.14 11.42
CA THR A 38 -6.86 -7.25 12.69
C THR A 38 -5.69 -8.20 12.56
N TRP A 39 -4.64 -7.90 13.32
CA TRP A 39 -3.49 -8.78 13.47
C TRP A 39 -3.43 -9.25 14.93
N THR A 40 -3.27 -10.56 15.15
CA THR A 40 -3.12 -11.15 16.49
C THR A 40 -1.95 -12.11 16.50
N ALA A 41 -1.12 -12.06 17.55
CA ALA A 41 -0.07 -13.04 17.82
C ALA A 41 -0.60 -14.02 18.87
N LEU A 42 -0.71 -15.30 18.52
CA LEU A 42 -1.33 -16.31 19.41
C LEU A 42 -0.39 -16.67 20.56
N ASP A 43 0.92 -16.67 20.31
CA ASP A 43 1.92 -17.04 21.31
C ASP A 43 2.26 -15.93 22.32
N ASP A 44 1.69 -14.73 22.17
CA ASP A 44 1.87 -13.61 23.10
C ASP A 44 0.97 -13.72 24.36
N GLY A 45 0.32 -14.88 24.58
CA GLY A 45 -0.53 -15.15 25.76
C GLY A 45 -1.95 -14.57 25.66
N ALA A 46 -2.38 -14.14 24.46
CA ALA A 46 -3.66 -13.47 24.24
C ALA A 46 -4.88 -14.41 24.12
N GLU A 47 -4.70 -15.74 24.19
CA GLU A 47 -5.78 -16.72 23.95
C GLU A 47 -6.74 -16.96 25.13
N THR A 48 -6.55 -16.36 26.31
CA THR A 48 -7.33 -16.76 27.50
C THR A 48 -8.81 -16.39 27.51
N ASN A 49 -9.37 -15.71 26.49
CA ASN A 49 -10.78 -15.25 26.52
C ASN A 49 -11.65 -15.51 25.28
N ILE A 50 -11.22 -16.32 24.29
CA ILE A 50 -11.98 -16.47 23.02
C ILE A 50 -12.78 -17.80 22.92
N HIS A 51 -12.75 -18.68 23.93
CA HIS A 51 -13.66 -19.83 23.96
C HIS A 51 -15.02 -19.46 24.54
N GLY A 52 -15.88 -18.89 23.69
CA GLY A 52 -17.31 -18.83 23.91
C GLY A 52 -17.87 -20.23 24.13
N THR A 53 -18.43 -20.44 25.32
CA THR A 53 -19.19 -21.61 25.72
C THR A 53 -20.31 -21.88 24.71
N ARG A 54 -20.20 -23.03 24.04
CA ARG A 54 -21.28 -23.57 23.22
C ARG A 54 -22.32 -24.22 24.14
N THR A 55 -23.22 -23.41 24.71
CA THR A 55 -24.43 -23.91 25.36
C THR A 55 -25.55 -24.00 24.31
N THR A 56 -26.03 -25.22 24.08
CA THR A 56 -27.28 -25.49 23.36
C THR A 56 -28.46 -24.96 24.18
N PRO A 57 -29.41 -24.20 23.61
CA PRO A 57 -30.63 -23.84 24.32
C PRO A 57 -31.62 -24.99 24.24
N ASP A 58 -31.97 -25.51 25.42
CA ASP A 58 -33.13 -26.37 25.64
C ASP A 58 -34.39 -25.50 25.73
N LEU A 59 -35.42 -25.91 25.01
CA LEU A 59 -36.71 -25.26 24.90
C LEU A 59 -37.60 -25.75 26.05
N THR A 60 -37.94 -24.92 27.03
CA THR A 60 -39.25 -24.97 27.68
C THR A 60 -39.57 -23.73 28.55
N LYS A 61 -40.83 -23.29 28.41
CA LYS A 61 -41.73 -22.65 29.40
C LYS A 61 -41.59 -21.15 29.73
N THR A 62 -42.48 -20.38 29.08
CA THR A 62 -43.59 -19.58 29.65
C THR A 62 -43.48 -19.04 31.10
N GLY A 63 -43.68 -17.73 31.24
CA GLY A 63 -44.12 -17.09 32.48
C GLY A 63 -44.23 -15.56 32.33
N VAL A 64 -45.45 -15.06 32.37
CA VAL A 64 -45.88 -13.65 32.37
C VAL A 64 -45.74 -13.09 33.78
N GLU A 65 -45.31 -11.83 33.93
CA GLU A 65 -45.97 -10.84 34.81
C GLU A 65 -45.39 -9.42 34.62
N GLU A 66 -46.31 -8.47 34.53
CA GLU A 66 -46.12 -7.01 34.56
C GLU A 66 -45.93 -6.55 36.00
N ASP A 67 -45.12 -5.51 36.25
CA ASP A 67 -45.62 -4.28 36.90
C ASP A 67 -44.52 -3.20 36.99
N GLY A 68 -44.96 -1.96 36.81
CA GLY A 68 -44.13 -0.78 36.63
C GLY A 68 -43.62 -0.11 37.91
N ASN A 69 -42.74 0.87 37.75
CA ASN A 69 -42.95 2.21 38.31
C ASN A 69 -42.00 3.24 37.69
N ALA A 70 -42.50 4.45 37.53
CA ALA A 70 -41.79 5.62 37.04
C ALA A 70 -41.19 6.42 38.21
N THR A 71 -39.94 6.89 38.06
CA THR A 71 -39.48 8.13 38.71
C THR A 71 -38.46 8.82 37.82
N ALA A 72 -38.80 10.06 37.45
CA ALA A 72 -37.94 11.00 36.78
C ALA A 72 -36.82 11.48 37.72
N ASN A 73 -35.61 11.61 37.19
CA ASN A 73 -34.60 12.49 37.78
C ASN A 73 -33.77 13.12 36.65
N GLU A 74 -33.87 14.44 36.56
CA GLU A 74 -33.09 15.29 35.67
C GLU A 74 -31.65 15.37 36.17
N GLY A 75 -30.69 15.05 35.29
CA GLY A 75 -29.26 15.13 35.56
C GLY A 75 -28.48 15.49 34.30
N ILE A 76 -28.13 16.77 34.21
CA ILE A 76 -26.96 17.42 33.58
C ILE A 76 -26.12 16.54 32.61
N PRO A 77 -25.93 16.93 31.33
CA PRO A 77 -25.09 16.18 30.41
C PRO A 77 -23.60 16.54 30.59
N ASP A 78 -22.84 15.64 31.22
CA ASP A 78 -21.38 15.63 31.13
C ASP A 78 -20.96 15.25 29.71
N ASN A 79 -20.41 16.21 29.00
CA ASN A 79 -19.97 16.09 27.61
C ASN A 79 -18.46 15.86 27.55
N ASP A 80 -17.99 14.71 28.00
CA ASP A 80 -16.59 14.28 27.89
C ASP A 80 -16.45 12.77 27.64
N SER A 81 -16.97 12.29 26.50
CA SER A 81 -16.78 10.91 26.05
C SER A 81 -16.73 10.80 24.52
N ILE A 82 -15.64 11.30 23.92
CA ILE A 82 -15.27 11.03 22.50
C ILE A 82 -13.87 10.38 22.46
N GLY A 83 -13.62 9.42 23.36
CA GLY A 83 -12.30 8.82 23.50
C GLY A 83 -12.31 7.42 24.12
N SER A 84 -13.27 6.57 23.74
CA SER A 84 -13.37 5.19 24.28
C SER A 84 -14.26 4.30 23.41
N GLN A 85 -14.05 4.27 22.09
CA GLN A 85 -14.84 3.40 21.19
C GLN A 85 -14.07 2.19 20.63
N PHE A 86 -12.88 1.89 21.17
CA PHE A 86 -12.01 0.82 20.64
C PHE A 86 -11.76 -0.36 21.60
N ASP A 87 -12.33 -0.36 22.81
CA ASP A 87 -12.12 -1.45 23.79
C ASP A 87 -13.24 -2.51 23.81
N SER A 88 -14.17 -2.51 22.84
CA SER A 88 -15.01 -3.68 22.64
C SER A 88 -14.16 -4.79 22.01
N ALA A 89 -13.99 -5.89 22.73
CA ALA A 89 -13.40 -7.11 22.17
C ALA A 89 -14.11 -7.42 20.85
N ILE A 90 -13.42 -7.25 19.72
CA ILE A 90 -14.00 -7.45 18.40
C ILE A 90 -14.33 -8.95 18.30
N SER A 91 -15.61 -9.27 18.43
CA SER A 91 -16.11 -10.62 18.25
C SER A 91 -15.81 -11.02 16.81
N ILE A 92 -14.94 -12.01 16.63
CA ILE A 92 -14.64 -12.56 15.31
C ILE A 92 -15.93 -13.26 14.85
N GLY A 93 -16.57 -12.72 13.81
CA GLY A 93 -17.71 -13.34 13.15
C GLY A 93 -17.36 -14.73 12.61
N GLY A 94 -18.36 -15.41 12.04
CA GLY A 94 -18.12 -16.72 11.42
C GLY A 94 -17.00 -16.65 10.37
N ILE A 95 -15.96 -17.49 10.51
CA ILE A 95 -14.87 -17.53 9.52
C ILE A 95 -15.40 -18.22 8.26
N HIS A 96 -15.49 -17.47 7.17
CA HIS A 96 -15.98 -17.96 5.86
C HIS A 96 -14.85 -18.37 4.92
N TRP A 97 -13.65 -17.82 5.10
CA TRP A 97 -12.47 -18.18 4.34
C TRP A 97 -11.23 -18.18 5.25
N SER A 98 -10.33 -19.15 5.04
CA SER A 98 -9.06 -19.22 5.76
C SER A 98 -7.99 -19.92 4.92
N ALA A 99 -6.75 -19.47 5.07
CA ALA A 99 -5.57 -20.09 4.48
C ALA A 99 -4.37 -19.92 5.42
N VAL A 100 -3.56 -20.97 5.53
CA VAL A 100 -2.32 -20.93 6.31
C VAL A 100 -1.14 -20.63 5.40
N VAL A 101 -0.29 -19.71 5.82
CA VAL A 101 0.92 -19.28 5.11
C VAL A 101 2.12 -19.54 5.99
N THR A 102 2.94 -20.52 5.63
CA THR A 102 4.22 -20.75 6.29
C THR A 102 5.29 -19.87 5.64
N MET A 103 5.90 -18.98 6.41
CA MET A 103 6.96 -18.12 5.90
C MET A 103 8.32 -18.81 6.04
N LYS A 104 8.96 -19.07 4.89
CA LYS A 104 10.32 -19.63 4.87
C LYS A 104 11.33 -18.64 5.42
N LYS A 105 12.40 -19.16 6.04
CA LYS A 105 13.53 -18.38 6.57
C LYS A 105 14.05 -17.45 5.47
N VAL A 106 14.03 -16.14 5.71
CA VAL A 106 14.74 -15.19 4.84
C VAL A 106 16.22 -15.36 5.14
N LYS A 107 16.99 -15.94 4.20
CA LYS A 107 18.45 -16.00 4.33
C LYS A 107 18.97 -14.57 4.43
N ARG A 108 19.43 -14.15 5.61
CA ARG A 108 20.17 -12.89 5.77
C ARG A 108 21.54 -13.10 5.10
N SER A 109 21.67 -12.68 3.85
CA SER A 109 22.98 -12.64 3.20
C SER A 109 23.77 -11.46 3.77
N ARG A 110 24.83 -11.73 4.54
CA ARG A 110 25.85 -10.73 4.86
C ARG A 110 26.88 -10.75 3.73
N THR A 111 27.10 -9.61 3.09
CA THR A 111 28.30 -9.33 2.29
C THR A 111 29.18 -8.42 3.12
N VAL A 112 30.33 -8.95 3.56
CA VAL A 112 31.40 -8.18 4.21
C VAL A 112 32.67 -8.55 3.45
N GLY A 113 33.00 -7.78 2.41
CA GLY A 113 34.02 -8.16 1.43
C GLY A 113 33.53 -9.17 0.38
N ASP A 114 34.45 -9.67 -0.47
CA ASP A 114 34.20 -10.72 -1.47
C ASP A 114 33.93 -12.11 -0.84
N ASP A 115 34.10 -12.24 0.47
CA ASP A 115 33.83 -13.49 1.20
C ASP A 115 32.42 -13.51 1.80
N ILE A 116 31.61 -14.46 1.34
CA ILE A 116 30.27 -14.73 1.87
C ILE A 116 30.40 -15.56 3.15
N ILE A 117 30.43 -14.91 4.31
CA ILE A 117 30.36 -15.59 5.61
C ILE A 117 28.89 -15.69 6.05
N SER A 118 28.37 -16.92 6.16
CA SER A 118 27.06 -17.19 6.75
C SER A 118 27.16 -17.22 8.28
N ASP A 119 26.76 -16.13 8.94
CA ASP A 119 26.55 -16.14 10.39
C ASP A 119 25.28 -16.94 10.73
N ASP A 120 25.46 -18.24 11.01
CA ASP A 120 24.41 -19.15 11.48
C ASP A 120 24.24 -19.12 13.02
N ALA A 121 24.93 -18.22 13.72
CA ALA A 121 24.87 -18.18 15.18
C ALA A 121 23.67 -17.36 15.69
N ASN A 122 22.67 -18.08 16.19
CA ASN A 122 21.64 -17.65 17.15
C ASN A 122 20.37 -16.94 16.62
N ASP A 123 20.05 -17.06 15.33
CA ASP A 123 18.77 -16.56 14.79
C ASP A 123 17.65 -17.57 15.07
N ASP A 124 16.82 -17.25 16.07
CA ASP A 124 15.66 -18.00 16.57
C ASP A 124 14.98 -18.83 15.45
N ASN A 125 15.26 -20.15 15.48
CA ASN A 125 14.95 -21.12 14.41
C ASN A 125 13.45 -21.35 14.19
N ARG A 126 12.60 -20.61 14.91
CA ARG A 126 11.15 -20.74 14.89
C ARG A 126 10.59 -20.43 13.52
N ALA A 127 9.82 -21.33 12.94
CA ALA A 127 9.04 -21.01 11.74
C ALA A 127 7.95 -20.00 12.10
N LEU A 128 7.63 -19.07 11.20
CA LEU A 128 6.47 -18.19 11.34
C LEU A 128 5.33 -18.75 10.49
N GLU A 129 4.23 -19.07 11.14
CA GLU A 129 2.97 -19.47 10.52
C GLU A 129 1.97 -18.32 10.63
N LEU A 130 1.44 -17.88 9.49
CA LEU A 130 0.45 -16.83 9.41
C LEU A 130 -0.87 -17.41 8.91
N THR A 131 -1.90 -17.41 9.76
CA THR A 131 -3.27 -17.75 9.38
C THR A 131 -3.96 -16.52 8.83
N MET A 132 -4.17 -16.49 7.51
CA MET A 132 -5.01 -15.51 6.82
C MET A 132 -6.46 -15.96 6.93
N SER A 133 -7.38 -15.11 7.39
CA SER A 133 -8.80 -15.49 7.47
C SER A 133 -9.73 -14.32 7.18
N SER A 134 -10.97 -14.61 6.80
CA SER A 134 -11.99 -13.61 6.55
C SER A 134 -13.38 -14.07 7.00
N SER A 135 -14.13 -13.12 7.53
CA SER A 135 -15.58 -13.24 7.76
C SER A 135 -16.39 -12.96 6.48
N LEU A 136 -15.73 -12.62 5.37
CA LEU A 136 -16.36 -12.54 4.06
C LEU A 136 -16.11 -13.83 3.27
N PRO A 137 -17.12 -14.35 2.55
CA PRO A 137 -16.91 -15.46 1.66
C PRO A 137 -16.04 -15.04 0.47
N SER A 138 -15.18 -15.96 0.02
CA SER A 138 -14.53 -15.80 -1.29
C SER A 138 -15.57 -15.92 -2.39
N SER A 139 -15.55 -15.00 -3.35
CA SER A 139 -16.46 -15.08 -4.49
C SER A 139 -16.16 -16.32 -5.34
N SER A 140 -17.20 -17.00 -5.82
CA SER A 140 -17.06 -18.15 -6.72
C SER A 140 -16.23 -17.77 -7.95
N GLN A 141 -15.39 -18.70 -8.39
CA GLN A 141 -14.51 -18.52 -9.53
C GLN A 141 -15.35 -18.49 -10.81
N GLY A 142 -15.44 -17.33 -11.45
CA GLY A 142 -16.11 -17.14 -12.73
C GLY A 142 -15.72 -15.76 -13.29
N ASP A 143 -14.84 -15.75 -14.29
CA ASP A 143 -14.23 -14.53 -14.86
C ASP A 143 -15.27 -13.49 -15.30
N GLU A 144 -16.43 -13.93 -15.77
CA GLU A 144 -17.46 -13.01 -16.23
C GLU A 144 -18.16 -12.23 -15.12
N ALA A 145 -18.23 -12.77 -13.90
CA ALA A 145 -18.97 -12.16 -12.80
C ALA A 145 -18.29 -10.90 -12.23
N ARG A 146 -17.01 -10.69 -12.55
CA ARG A 146 -16.19 -9.61 -11.96
C ARG A 146 -15.85 -8.48 -12.88
N ARG A 147 -16.10 -8.64 -14.18
CA ARG A 147 -15.69 -7.69 -15.20
C ARG A 147 -16.26 -6.30 -14.90
N LEU A 148 -15.43 -5.39 -14.38
CA LEU A 148 -15.73 -3.99 -14.09
C LEU A 148 -15.81 -3.16 -15.38
N VAL A 149 -15.14 -3.61 -16.45
CA VAL A 149 -14.97 -2.88 -17.71
C VAL A 149 -15.57 -3.64 -18.90
N ARG A 150 -16.54 -3.03 -19.59
CA ARG A 150 -17.24 -3.68 -20.73
C ARG A 150 -16.32 -3.96 -21.90
N ARG A 151 -15.39 -3.05 -22.21
CA ARG A 151 -14.40 -3.22 -23.27
C ARG A 151 -13.04 -2.72 -22.81
N HIS A 152 -12.10 -3.64 -22.69
CA HIS A 152 -10.72 -3.32 -22.38
C HIS A 152 -10.06 -2.55 -23.52
N SER A 153 -9.15 -1.64 -23.18
CA SER A 153 -8.28 -0.98 -24.15
C SER A 153 -7.25 -1.96 -24.77
N ARG A 154 -6.28 -1.45 -25.53
CA ARG A 154 -5.08 -2.19 -25.96
C ARG A 154 -3.86 -1.85 -25.12
N LEU A 155 -4.04 -1.18 -23.97
CA LEU A 155 -2.96 -0.95 -23.01
C LEU A 155 -2.53 -2.26 -22.36
N SER A 156 -1.24 -2.48 -22.22
CA SER A 156 -0.70 -3.63 -21.50
C SER A 156 -0.87 -3.44 -19.98
N VAL A 157 -0.76 -4.52 -19.21
CA VAL A 157 -0.72 -4.46 -17.74
C VAL A 157 0.41 -3.52 -17.26
N SER A 158 1.55 -3.48 -17.96
CA SER A 158 2.65 -2.57 -17.63
C SER A 158 2.26 -1.10 -17.81
N HIS A 159 1.56 -0.76 -18.91
CA HIS A 159 1.07 0.61 -19.13
C HIS A 159 0.05 0.99 -18.05
N LEU A 160 -0.92 0.12 -17.75
CA LEU A 160 -1.95 0.39 -16.73
C LEU A 160 -1.34 0.63 -15.34
N LYS A 161 -0.33 -0.17 -14.93
CA LYS A 161 0.40 0.05 -13.68
C LYS A 161 1.07 1.42 -13.63
N SER A 162 1.76 1.80 -14.71
CA SER A 162 2.44 3.09 -14.80
C SER A 162 1.45 4.27 -14.78
N CYS A 163 0.38 4.17 -15.56
CA CYS A 163 -0.69 5.18 -15.59
C CYS A 163 -1.39 5.31 -14.23
N LEU A 164 -1.70 4.20 -13.54
CA LEU A 164 -2.30 4.22 -12.20
C LEU A 164 -1.42 4.98 -11.21
N GLN A 165 -0.14 4.61 -11.13
CA GLN A 165 0.80 5.22 -10.21
C GLN A 165 0.93 6.73 -10.46
N LYS A 166 1.09 7.14 -11.71
CA LYS A 166 1.24 8.55 -12.05
C LYS A 166 -0.05 9.35 -11.89
N SER A 167 -1.22 8.75 -12.12
CA SER A 167 -2.50 9.37 -11.77
C SER A 167 -2.60 9.62 -10.25
N ILE A 168 -2.18 8.67 -9.41
CA ILE A 168 -2.14 8.86 -7.95
C ILE A 168 -1.13 9.94 -7.55
N ARG A 169 0.10 9.87 -8.05
CA ARG A 169 1.18 10.86 -7.83
C ARG A 169 0.75 12.28 -8.20
N ARG A 170 0.09 12.45 -9.34
CA ARG A 170 -0.34 13.75 -9.88
C ARG A 170 -1.71 14.22 -9.38
N ARG A 171 -2.31 13.47 -8.47
CA ARG A 171 -3.59 13.77 -7.82
C ARG A 171 -4.79 13.82 -8.77
N ALA A 172 -4.90 12.80 -9.62
CA ALA A 172 -6.00 12.62 -10.57
C ALA A 172 -6.90 11.43 -10.14
N PRO A 173 -7.83 11.64 -9.18
CA PRO A 173 -8.53 10.54 -8.50
C PRO A 173 -9.51 9.77 -9.39
N LEU A 174 -10.32 10.46 -10.21
CA LEU A 174 -11.26 9.77 -11.12
C LEU A 174 -10.52 8.99 -12.22
N PRO A 175 -9.50 9.56 -12.91
CA PRO A 175 -8.64 8.77 -13.80
C PRO A 175 -7.99 7.57 -13.11
N ALA A 176 -7.49 7.74 -11.87
CA ALA A 176 -6.86 6.65 -11.12
C ALA A 176 -7.82 5.47 -10.89
N ILE A 177 -9.08 5.72 -10.49
CA ILE A 177 -10.07 4.65 -10.33
C ILE A 177 -10.31 3.93 -11.65
N ARG A 178 -10.56 4.66 -12.74
CA ARG A 178 -10.91 4.04 -14.02
C ARG A 178 -9.79 3.14 -14.55
N VAL A 179 -8.54 3.59 -14.43
CA VAL A 179 -7.36 2.78 -14.75
C VAL A 179 -7.23 1.58 -13.79
N ALA A 180 -7.49 1.76 -12.50
CA ALA A 180 -7.47 0.68 -11.52
C ALA A 180 -8.55 -0.38 -11.79
N MET A 181 -9.74 0.02 -12.22
CA MET A 181 -10.82 -0.91 -12.61
C MET A 181 -10.40 -1.79 -13.79
N GLU A 182 -9.82 -1.21 -14.85
CA GLU A 182 -9.32 -2.01 -15.97
C GLU A 182 -8.12 -2.88 -15.58
N LEU A 183 -7.24 -2.39 -14.70
CA LEU A 183 -6.14 -3.19 -14.18
C LEU A 183 -6.63 -4.35 -13.32
N ALA A 184 -7.66 -4.14 -12.49
CA ALA A 184 -8.27 -5.17 -11.66
C ALA A 184 -8.86 -6.31 -12.51
N ASP A 185 -9.56 -5.96 -13.59
CA ASP A 185 -10.12 -6.95 -14.54
C ASP A 185 -9.03 -7.78 -15.22
N ARG A 186 -7.91 -7.15 -15.61
CA ARG A 186 -6.84 -7.84 -16.33
C ARG A 186 -5.88 -8.61 -15.44
N SER A 187 -5.58 -8.06 -14.27
CA SER A 187 -4.61 -8.62 -13.33
C SER A 187 -4.83 -8.04 -11.94
N TRP A 188 -5.84 -8.56 -11.24
CA TRP A 188 -6.12 -8.24 -9.85
C TRP A 188 -4.87 -8.35 -8.97
N GLY A 189 -4.10 -9.44 -9.13
CA GLY A 189 -2.86 -9.66 -8.40
C GLY A 189 -1.81 -8.56 -8.62
N ASP A 190 -1.68 -8.03 -9.85
CA ASP A 190 -0.75 -6.93 -10.11
C ASP A 190 -1.22 -5.61 -9.47
N LEU A 191 -2.54 -5.36 -9.40
CA LEU A 191 -3.10 -4.22 -8.70
C LEU A 191 -2.77 -4.29 -7.19
N VAL A 192 -3.15 -5.36 -6.51
CA VAL A 192 -2.98 -5.47 -5.04
C VAL A 192 -1.52 -5.59 -4.61
N ARG A 193 -0.61 -6.05 -5.47
CA ARG A 193 0.85 -6.02 -5.19
C ARG A 193 1.44 -4.62 -5.34
N ARG A 194 0.87 -3.79 -6.22
CA ARG A 194 1.37 -2.45 -6.54
C ARG A 194 0.82 -1.38 -5.60
N LEU A 195 -0.42 -1.49 -5.15
CA LEU A 195 -1.04 -0.49 -4.28
C LEU A 195 -0.26 -0.23 -2.97
N PRO A 196 0.21 -1.25 -2.21
CA PRO A 196 1.03 -0.99 -1.01
C PRO A 196 2.32 -0.20 -1.30
N ILE A 197 2.92 -0.41 -2.48
CA ILE A 197 4.11 0.34 -2.90
C ILE A 197 3.73 1.79 -3.18
N ILE A 198 2.68 2.02 -3.97
CA ILE A 198 2.21 3.38 -4.31
C ILE A 198 1.80 4.16 -3.06
N VAL A 199 1.17 3.53 -2.07
CA VAL A 199 0.76 4.18 -0.80
C VAL A 199 1.96 4.85 -0.14
N LEU A 200 3.09 4.14 -0.06
CA LEU A 200 4.28 4.66 0.61
C LEU A 200 5.10 5.56 -0.31
N GLU A 201 5.32 5.18 -1.57
CA GLU A 201 6.15 5.93 -2.52
C GLU A 201 5.54 7.29 -2.90
N ASP A 202 4.24 7.31 -3.19
CA ASP A 202 3.59 8.45 -3.87
C ASP A 202 2.53 9.13 -3.01
N SER A 203 2.28 8.67 -1.79
CA SER A 203 1.27 9.22 -0.89
C SER A 203 1.75 9.20 0.57
N THR A 204 0.83 9.12 1.52
CA THR A 204 1.13 8.90 2.94
C THR A 204 0.54 7.56 3.38
N LEU A 205 0.99 7.04 4.53
CA LEU A 205 0.40 5.84 5.11
C LEU A 205 -1.13 5.98 5.18
N HIS A 206 -1.82 5.00 4.57
CA HIS A 206 -3.27 4.97 4.48
C HIS A 206 -3.85 4.12 5.62
N PRO A 207 -5.01 4.49 6.22
CA PRO A 207 -5.65 3.70 7.27
C PRO A 207 -5.90 2.24 6.87
N ASP A 208 -6.28 2.00 5.62
CA ASP A 208 -6.54 0.64 5.10
C ASP A 208 -5.30 -0.04 4.50
N PHE A 209 -4.09 0.39 4.86
CA PHE A 209 -2.87 -0.26 4.36
C PHE A 209 -2.83 -1.76 4.72
N GLY A 210 -3.32 -2.12 5.91
CA GLY A 210 -3.47 -3.51 6.33
C GLY A 210 -4.37 -4.31 5.37
N LEU A 211 -5.52 -3.76 4.98
CA LEU A 211 -6.42 -4.40 4.01
C LEU A 211 -5.71 -4.70 2.68
N LEU A 212 -4.95 -3.74 2.15
CA LEU A 212 -4.27 -3.92 0.86
C LEU A 212 -3.24 -5.06 0.92
N VAL A 213 -2.48 -5.14 2.02
CA VAL A 213 -1.53 -6.23 2.24
C VAL A 213 -2.25 -7.56 2.50
N TRP A 214 -3.37 -7.54 3.23
CA TRP A 214 -4.19 -8.72 3.45
C TRP A 214 -4.70 -9.30 2.13
N LEU A 215 -5.30 -8.45 1.27
CA LEU A 215 -5.80 -8.83 -0.05
C LEU A 215 -4.70 -9.37 -0.96
N MET A 216 -3.52 -8.78 -0.92
CA MET A 216 -2.36 -9.26 -1.67
C MET A 216 -1.98 -10.70 -1.28
N VAL A 217 -1.89 -10.99 0.02
CA VAL A 217 -1.53 -12.34 0.47
C VAL A 217 -2.67 -13.32 0.24
N ALA A 218 -3.91 -12.91 0.50
CA ALA A 218 -5.10 -13.74 0.29
C ALA A 218 -5.28 -14.11 -1.20
N GLU A 219 -5.03 -13.18 -2.13
CA GLU A 219 -5.05 -13.44 -3.58
C GLU A 219 -4.07 -14.54 -3.97
N SER A 220 -2.86 -14.53 -3.40
CA SER A 220 -1.85 -15.58 -3.63
C SER A 220 -2.30 -16.97 -3.16
N LYS A 221 -3.33 -17.04 -2.31
CA LYS A 221 -3.96 -18.25 -1.80
C LYS A 221 -5.35 -18.52 -2.40
N GLY A 222 -5.69 -17.82 -3.49
CA GLY A 222 -6.94 -18.03 -4.22
C GLY A 222 -8.17 -17.36 -3.62
N TYR A 223 -8.00 -16.44 -2.67
CA TYR A 223 -9.11 -15.59 -2.23
C TYR A 223 -9.51 -14.63 -3.35
N PHE A 224 -10.81 -14.47 -3.53
CA PHE A 224 -11.35 -13.53 -4.48
C PHE A 224 -12.35 -12.56 -3.84
N PRO A 225 -12.12 -11.23 -3.99
CA PRO A 225 -12.94 -10.23 -3.33
C PRO A 225 -14.35 -10.19 -3.92
N CYS A 226 -15.34 -9.98 -3.05
CA CYS A 226 -16.69 -9.59 -3.45
C CYS A 226 -16.73 -8.14 -3.95
N MET A 227 -17.85 -7.74 -4.56
CA MET A 227 -17.98 -6.43 -5.19
C MET A 227 -17.91 -5.25 -4.20
N SER A 228 -18.40 -5.44 -2.97
CA SER A 228 -18.27 -4.43 -1.91
C SER A 228 -16.81 -4.20 -1.53
N LEU A 229 -16.00 -5.27 -1.46
CA LEU A 229 -14.57 -5.17 -1.19
C LEU A 229 -13.79 -4.56 -2.37
N LEU A 230 -14.18 -4.88 -3.61
CA LEU A 230 -13.65 -4.19 -4.80
C LEU A 230 -13.95 -2.69 -4.77
N LYS A 231 -15.19 -2.31 -4.41
CA LYS A 231 -15.59 -0.91 -4.22
C LYS A 231 -14.71 -0.24 -3.15
N ARG A 232 -14.47 -0.90 -2.02
CA ARG A 232 -13.56 -0.37 -0.99
C ARG A 232 -12.16 -0.14 -1.53
N VAL A 233 -11.60 -1.06 -2.31
CA VAL A 233 -10.28 -0.85 -2.95
C VAL A 233 -10.30 0.33 -3.92
N MET A 234 -11.36 0.53 -4.69
CA MET A 234 -11.48 1.71 -5.56
C MET A 234 -11.61 3.02 -4.77
N GLN A 235 -12.28 2.99 -3.62
CA GLN A 235 -12.31 4.12 -2.67
C GLN A 235 -10.91 4.41 -2.12
N VAL A 236 -10.13 3.40 -1.74
CA VAL A 236 -8.73 3.57 -1.33
C VAL A 236 -7.90 4.19 -2.45
N VAL A 237 -8.06 3.77 -3.71
CA VAL A 237 -7.37 4.38 -4.86
C VAL A 237 -7.75 5.86 -5.01
N PHE A 238 -9.02 6.21 -4.83
CA PHE A 238 -9.49 7.59 -4.85
C PHE A 238 -8.92 8.41 -3.69
N GLU A 239 -8.94 7.86 -2.48
CA GLU A 239 -8.42 8.46 -1.25
C GLU A 239 -6.94 8.80 -1.42
N LEU A 240 -6.14 7.81 -1.86
CA LEU A 240 -4.73 7.98 -2.18
C LEU A 240 -4.52 9.09 -3.18
N ALA A 241 -5.17 9.05 -4.35
CA ALA A 241 -5.02 10.06 -5.39
C ALA A 241 -5.49 11.46 -4.94
N SER A 242 -6.46 11.55 -4.04
CA SER A 242 -6.98 12.84 -3.57
C SER A 242 -6.10 13.49 -2.51
N CYS A 243 -5.37 12.69 -1.74
CA CYS A 243 -4.49 13.17 -0.68
C CYS A 243 -3.48 14.22 -1.21
N ALA A 244 -3.29 15.30 -0.48
CA ALA A 244 -2.40 16.41 -0.87
C ALA A 244 -0.97 16.24 -0.38
N ARG A 245 -0.72 15.22 0.45
CA ARG A 245 0.54 15.00 1.14
C ARG A 245 1.26 13.79 0.59
N GLN A 246 2.58 13.79 0.74
CA GLN A 246 3.47 12.68 0.50
C GLN A 246 4.39 12.53 1.72
N ASP A 247 4.58 11.30 2.18
CA ASP A 247 5.52 11.00 3.26
C ASP A 247 6.93 10.81 2.70
N ASP A 248 7.95 11.29 3.39
CA ASP A 248 9.35 11.13 3.02
C ASP A 248 10.12 10.50 4.18
N PRO A 249 10.65 9.28 4.03
CA PRO A 249 11.33 8.59 5.11
C PRO A 249 12.75 9.14 5.33
N SER A 250 13.26 9.98 4.42
CA SER A 250 14.64 10.48 4.47
C SER A 250 14.89 11.53 5.56
N GLY A 251 13.84 12.11 6.15
CA GLY A 251 13.96 13.17 7.16
C GLY A 251 14.40 12.74 8.56
N GLY A 252 14.77 11.47 8.79
CA GLY A 252 15.08 11.00 10.16
C GLY A 252 16.02 9.80 10.26
N ILE A 253 16.75 9.47 9.19
CA ILE A 253 17.76 8.40 9.21
C ILE A 253 19.07 9.00 8.70
N ASP A 254 20.07 9.05 9.58
CA ASP A 254 21.44 9.39 9.17
C ASP A 254 21.88 8.45 8.06
N LYS A 255 22.21 9.02 6.90
CA LYS A 255 22.64 8.28 5.70
C LYS A 255 23.95 7.50 5.91
N SER A 256 24.58 7.62 7.08
CA SER A 256 25.85 6.98 7.43
C SER A 256 25.71 5.56 7.98
N ASP A 257 24.53 5.15 8.46
CA ASP A 257 24.37 3.81 9.01
C ASP A 257 23.96 2.80 7.92
N ASN A 258 24.82 1.79 7.76
CA ASN A 258 24.55 0.57 7.02
C ASN A 258 23.06 0.18 7.18
N HIS A 259 22.31 0.13 6.07
CA HIS A 259 20.85 -0.09 5.96
C HIS A 259 20.34 -1.44 6.50
N LYS A 260 20.98 -2.02 7.51
CA LYS A 260 20.56 -3.25 8.17
C LYS A 260 19.37 -2.94 9.06
N LEU A 261 18.27 -3.63 8.78
CA LEU A 261 17.10 -3.63 9.65
C LEU A 261 17.52 -4.11 11.06
N PRO A 262 17.17 -3.39 12.13
CA PRO A 262 17.42 -3.84 13.48
C PRO A 262 16.82 -5.23 13.72
N ALA A 263 17.51 -6.09 14.46
CA ALA A 263 17.07 -7.47 14.69
C ALA A 263 15.67 -7.55 15.32
N TYR A 264 15.30 -6.54 16.12
CA TYR A 264 13.99 -6.41 16.76
C TYR A 264 12.86 -6.01 15.81
N LEU A 265 13.14 -5.62 14.56
CA LEU A 265 12.12 -5.22 13.60
C LEU A 265 11.85 -6.40 12.65
N SER A 266 11.10 -7.39 13.15
CA SER A 266 10.77 -8.62 12.43
C SER A 266 9.29 -8.94 12.59
N LEU A 267 8.73 -9.71 11.65
CA LEU A 267 7.39 -10.26 11.81
C LEU A 267 7.26 -11.18 13.02
N LYS A 268 8.36 -11.78 13.48
CA LYS A 268 8.41 -12.66 14.66
C LYS A 268 8.46 -11.90 15.99
N THR A 269 8.71 -10.60 15.95
CA THR A 269 8.88 -9.80 17.17
C THR A 269 7.53 -9.68 17.88
N PRO A 270 7.45 -10.01 19.19
CA PRO A 270 6.26 -9.81 20.00
C PRO A 270 5.80 -8.35 20.01
N THR A 271 4.50 -8.12 20.12
CA THR A 271 3.96 -6.75 20.09
C THR A 271 4.46 -5.92 21.27
N SER A 272 4.63 -6.55 22.45
CA SER A 272 5.23 -5.94 23.64
C SER A 272 6.66 -5.43 23.41
N GLN A 273 7.44 -6.10 22.57
CA GLN A 273 8.80 -5.65 22.23
C GLN A 273 8.80 -4.55 21.18
N LEU A 274 7.85 -4.58 20.22
CA LEU A 274 7.68 -3.49 19.27
C LEU A 274 7.20 -2.21 20.00
N PHE A 275 6.33 -2.32 20.99
CA PHE A 275 5.73 -1.21 21.71
C PHE A 275 5.78 -1.40 23.24
N PRO A 276 6.97 -1.27 23.88
CA PRO A 276 7.18 -1.61 25.30
C PRO A 276 6.41 -0.74 26.30
N HIS A 277 6.00 0.46 25.91
CA HIS A 277 5.30 1.41 26.77
C HIS A 277 3.83 1.58 26.39
N ARG A 278 3.25 0.65 25.61
CA ARG A 278 1.84 0.72 25.22
C ARG A 278 1.04 -0.44 25.79
N HIS A 279 -0.18 -0.12 26.18
CA HIS A 279 -1.18 -1.13 26.47
C HIS A 279 -1.52 -1.92 25.18
N PRO A 280 -1.64 -3.25 25.23
CA PRO A 280 -1.89 -4.10 24.06
C PRO A 280 -3.18 -3.78 23.29
N SER A 281 -4.14 -3.06 23.89
CA SER A 281 -5.43 -2.75 23.26
C SER A 281 -5.36 -1.70 22.14
N VAL A 282 -4.25 -0.95 21.99
CA VAL A 282 -4.08 0.02 20.89
C VAL A 282 -3.52 -0.67 19.64
N ASN A 283 -4.40 -1.44 18.98
CA ASN A 283 -4.14 -2.37 17.87
C ASN A 283 -3.60 -1.77 16.53
N PRO A 284 -3.93 -0.53 16.09
CA PRO A 284 -3.67 -0.14 14.69
C PRO A 284 -2.18 0.04 14.36
N CYS A 285 -1.34 0.43 15.33
CA CYS A 285 0.10 0.65 15.11
C CYS A 285 0.81 -0.63 14.68
N ASP A 286 0.56 -1.73 15.40
CA ASP A 286 1.21 -3.01 15.15
C ASP A 286 0.83 -3.58 13.79
N MET A 287 -0.47 -3.48 13.45
CA MET A 287 -0.99 -3.84 12.14
C MET A 287 -0.22 -3.15 11.00
N PHE A 288 0.07 -1.84 11.09
CA PHE A 288 0.81 -1.13 10.05
C PHE A 288 2.24 -1.65 9.89
N ILE A 289 2.97 -1.79 11.01
CA ILE A 289 4.37 -2.24 10.99
C ILE A 289 4.46 -3.66 10.43
N ARG A 290 3.62 -4.57 10.94
CA ARG A 290 3.59 -5.96 10.46
C ARG A 290 3.15 -6.04 9.00
N SER A 291 2.20 -5.22 8.56
CA SER A 291 1.80 -5.17 7.14
C SER A 291 2.95 -4.73 6.23
N MET A 292 3.75 -3.73 6.64
CA MET A 292 4.92 -3.28 5.86
C MET A 292 5.98 -4.38 5.78
N LEU A 293 6.27 -5.04 6.91
CA LEU A 293 7.23 -6.14 6.99
C LEU A 293 6.76 -7.37 6.19
N LEU A 294 5.46 -7.69 6.26
CA LEU A 294 4.84 -8.77 5.48
C LEU A 294 4.96 -8.48 3.99
N ARG A 295 4.66 -7.25 3.57
CA ARG A 295 4.83 -6.85 2.17
C ARG A 295 6.29 -6.93 1.73
N ALA A 296 7.24 -6.54 2.58
CA ALA A 296 8.67 -6.66 2.29
C ALA A 296 9.10 -8.13 2.14
N GLN A 297 8.63 -9.00 3.05
CA GLN A 297 8.95 -10.43 3.05
C GLN A 297 8.28 -11.20 1.90
N TYR A 298 7.14 -10.72 1.40
CA TYR A 298 6.51 -11.25 0.18
C TYR A 298 7.43 -11.16 -1.04
N GLY A 299 8.37 -10.20 -1.05
CA GLY A 299 9.38 -10.01 -2.09
C GLY A 299 9.00 -8.96 -3.13
N GLY A 300 9.82 -8.81 -4.18
CA GLY A 300 9.65 -7.78 -5.20
C GLY A 300 10.99 -7.19 -5.62
N MET A 301 10.98 -5.97 -6.17
CA MET A 301 12.21 -5.27 -6.50
C MET A 301 12.99 -4.95 -5.22
N LYS A 302 14.33 -5.02 -5.28
CA LYS A 302 15.21 -4.76 -4.12
C LYS A 302 14.94 -3.38 -3.51
N CYS A 303 14.74 -2.36 -4.36
CA CYS A 303 14.42 -1.00 -3.93
C CYS A 303 13.07 -0.93 -3.20
N ASP A 304 12.03 -1.64 -3.66
CA ASP A 304 10.72 -1.69 -3.00
C ASP A 304 10.84 -2.30 -1.60
N VAL A 305 11.56 -3.42 -1.47
CA VAL A 305 11.78 -4.11 -0.19
C VAL A 305 12.52 -3.19 0.80
N GLN A 306 13.58 -2.53 0.35
CA GLN A 306 14.33 -1.57 1.17
C GLN A 306 13.48 -0.36 1.57
N MET A 307 12.66 0.16 0.67
CA MET A 307 11.73 1.25 0.96
C MET A 307 10.74 0.84 2.04
N LEU A 308 10.07 -0.31 1.91
CA LEU A 308 9.12 -0.83 2.90
C LEU A 308 9.75 -1.00 4.28
N GLN A 309 10.96 -1.54 4.33
CA GLN A 309 11.74 -1.70 5.56
C GLN A 309 12.08 -0.36 6.21
N THR A 310 12.49 0.62 5.41
CA THR A 310 12.75 1.99 5.86
C THR A 310 11.48 2.62 6.43
N TYR A 311 10.34 2.53 5.74
CA TYR A 311 9.06 3.03 6.24
C TYR A 311 8.61 2.32 7.52
N ALA A 312 8.79 1.00 7.63
CA ALA A 312 8.46 0.26 8.85
C ALA A 312 9.26 0.79 10.05
N MET A 313 10.55 1.07 9.86
CA MET A 313 11.38 1.67 10.91
C MET A 313 10.92 3.10 11.25
N THR A 314 10.71 3.93 10.24
CA THR A 314 10.29 5.33 10.41
C THR A 314 8.95 5.43 11.14
N TRP A 315 7.95 4.64 10.74
CA TRP A 315 6.65 4.61 11.39
C TRP A 315 6.69 3.98 12.77
N LEU A 316 7.54 2.99 13.03
CA LEU A 316 7.73 2.46 14.37
C LEU A 316 8.28 3.53 15.32
N LYS A 317 9.29 4.31 14.89
CA LYS A 317 9.83 5.44 15.66
C LYS A 317 8.74 6.47 15.96
N ARG A 318 7.95 6.85 14.96
CA ARG A 318 6.80 7.77 15.10
C ARG A 318 5.77 7.24 16.09
N PHE A 319 5.33 6.00 15.95
CA PHE A 319 4.39 5.39 16.90
C PHE A 319 4.97 5.30 18.31
N ARG A 320 6.28 5.10 18.49
CA ARG A 320 6.92 5.13 19.82
C ARG A 320 6.98 6.54 20.43
N SER A 321 7.06 7.61 19.63
CA SER A 321 7.01 8.98 20.14
C SER A 321 5.60 9.43 20.54
N ILE A 322 4.57 8.63 20.23
CA ILE A 322 3.16 8.79 20.61
C ILE A 322 2.50 10.04 19.98
N VAL A 323 2.95 11.24 20.35
CA VAL A 323 2.41 12.53 19.93
C VAL A 323 3.14 13.02 18.67
N VAL A 324 2.37 13.61 17.75
CA VAL A 324 2.93 14.29 16.57
C VAL A 324 3.54 15.63 17.02
N PRO A 325 4.81 15.93 16.68
CA PRO A 325 5.43 17.20 17.06
C PRO A 325 4.62 18.42 16.58
N ALA A 326 4.53 19.47 17.39
CA ALA A 326 3.76 20.68 17.05
C ALA A 326 4.21 21.32 15.71
N ALA A 327 5.51 21.32 15.42
CA ALA A 327 6.04 21.81 14.15
C ALA A 327 5.52 21.01 12.94
N ALA A 328 5.35 19.69 13.09
CA ALA A 328 4.74 18.84 12.08
C ALA A 328 3.23 19.06 11.96
N LEU A 329 2.54 19.41 13.05
CA LEU A 329 1.11 19.72 13.00
C LEU A 329 0.82 21.07 12.35
N ALA A 330 1.69 22.06 12.55
CA ALA A 330 1.58 23.37 11.91
C ALA A 330 1.58 23.28 10.38
N THR A 331 2.28 22.29 9.80
CA THR A 331 2.24 22.07 8.35
C THR A 331 0.98 21.34 7.90
N LEU A 332 0.30 20.62 8.80
CA LEU A 332 -0.84 19.74 8.52
C LEU A 332 -2.20 20.42 8.66
N ALA A 333 -2.35 21.27 9.67
CA ALA A 333 -3.61 21.93 10.01
C ALA A 333 -3.59 23.42 9.63
N SER A 334 -4.70 23.92 9.08
CA SER A 334 -4.95 25.37 9.00
C SER A 334 -5.51 25.93 10.31
N GLU A 335 -5.79 25.09 11.31
CA GLU A 335 -6.49 25.46 12.53
C GLU A 335 -5.84 24.83 13.76
N SER A 336 -5.69 25.62 14.81
CA SER A 336 -5.13 25.23 16.11
C SER A 336 -6.00 24.18 16.78
N THR A 337 -5.66 22.89 16.62
CA THR A 337 -6.27 21.84 17.44
C THR A 337 -5.75 21.97 18.86
N SER A 338 -6.62 22.29 19.82
CA SER A 338 -6.27 22.36 21.25
C SER A 338 -5.90 20.99 21.84
N ARG A 339 -6.28 19.89 21.16
CA ARG A 339 -6.01 18.51 21.58
C ARG A 339 -4.74 17.96 20.94
N PRO A 340 -3.94 17.15 21.68
CA PRO A 340 -2.77 16.49 21.10
C PRO A 340 -3.22 15.52 20.00
N VAL A 341 -2.54 15.57 18.85
CA VAL A 341 -2.74 14.62 17.76
C VAL A 341 -1.71 13.51 17.89
N TYR A 342 -2.16 12.26 17.81
CA TYR A 342 -1.29 11.10 17.92
C TYR A 342 -0.90 10.55 16.55
N TRP A 343 0.26 9.90 16.46
CA TRP A 343 0.75 9.35 15.20
C TRP A 343 -0.16 8.28 14.59
N TRP A 344 -0.94 7.57 15.41
CA TRP A 344 -1.88 6.57 14.92
C TRP A 344 -3.16 7.19 14.32
N ASP A 345 -3.50 8.41 14.72
CA ASP A 345 -4.64 9.14 14.13
C ASP A 345 -4.25 9.76 12.78
N LEU A 346 -2.96 10.00 12.56
CA LEU A 346 -2.47 10.75 11.41
C LEU A 346 -2.88 10.12 10.06
N PRO A 347 -2.75 8.80 9.81
CA PRO A 347 -3.29 8.17 8.60
C PRO A 347 -4.77 8.49 8.36
N ARG A 348 -5.60 8.42 9.41
CA ARG A 348 -7.04 8.71 9.31
C ARG A 348 -7.27 10.18 8.97
N ILE A 349 -6.65 11.10 9.72
CA ILE A 349 -6.80 12.55 9.55
C ILE A 349 -6.40 13.00 8.13
N LEU A 350 -5.29 12.46 7.60
CA LEU A 350 -4.78 12.82 6.28
C LEU A 350 -5.72 12.44 5.13
N HIS A 351 -6.52 11.39 5.31
CA HIS A 351 -7.39 10.82 4.27
C HIS A 351 -8.88 11.06 4.54
N GLU A 352 -9.28 11.62 5.69
CA GLU A 352 -10.68 11.80 6.12
C GLU A 352 -11.54 12.52 5.08
N LYS A 353 -11.16 13.73 4.68
CA LYS A 353 -11.89 14.50 3.64
C LYS A 353 -11.95 13.77 2.28
N ALA A 354 -10.93 12.98 1.98
CA ALA A 354 -10.91 12.20 0.74
C ALA A 354 -11.82 10.97 0.84
N ARG A 355 -11.91 10.36 2.02
CA ARG A 355 -12.78 9.22 2.32
C ARG A 355 -14.24 9.60 2.20
N GLU A 356 -14.65 10.73 2.78
CA GLU A 356 -16.00 11.27 2.64
C GLU A 356 -16.39 11.43 1.16
N LYS A 357 -15.54 12.10 0.38
CA LYS A 357 -15.75 12.27 -1.08
C LYS A 357 -15.75 10.94 -1.82
N SER A 358 -14.94 9.97 -1.41
CA SER A 358 -14.91 8.65 -2.04
C SER A 358 -16.21 7.89 -1.80
N ALA A 359 -16.86 8.06 -0.65
CA ALA A 359 -18.13 7.42 -0.35
C ALA A 359 -19.25 7.96 -1.26
N GLU A 360 -19.21 9.27 -1.55
CA GLU A 360 -20.13 9.94 -2.48
C GLU A 360 -19.86 9.57 -3.95
N LEU A 361 -18.59 9.62 -4.38
CA LEU A 361 -18.24 9.55 -5.81
C LEU A 361 -17.96 8.12 -6.28
N VAL A 362 -17.45 7.23 -5.43
CA VAL A 362 -17.13 5.84 -5.78
C VAL A 362 -18.27 4.94 -5.34
N THR A 363 -19.40 5.09 -6.03
CA THR A 363 -20.63 4.38 -5.70
C THR A 363 -20.64 2.96 -6.26
N SER A 364 -21.58 2.16 -5.77
CA SER A 364 -21.88 0.84 -6.34
C SER A 364 -22.42 0.93 -7.77
N ALA A 365 -22.84 2.11 -8.25
CA ALA A 365 -23.23 2.30 -9.64
C ALA A 365 -22.01 2.38 -10.58
N ILE A 366 -20.87 2.87 -10.09
CA ILE A 366 -19.62 2.91 -10.84
C ILE A 366 -18.86 1.59 -10.70
N VAL A 367 -18.70 1.10 -9.47
CA VAL A 367 -18.01 -0.16 -9.19
C VAL A 367 -19.02 -1.30 -9.21
N CYS A 368 -19.44 -1.63 -10.42
CA CYS A 368 -20.30 -2.76 -10.71
C CYS A 368 -19.84 -3.49 -11.97
N ARG A 369 -20.50 -4.60 -12.29
CA ARG A 369 -20.24 -5.38 -13.49
C ARG A 369 -20.51 -4.53 -14.73
N GLY A 370 -19.45 -4.29 -15.51
CA GLY A 370 -19.47 -3.45 -16.70
C GLY A 370 -19.81 -1.99 -16.39
N GLY A 371 -19.54 -1.51 -15.18
CA GLY A 371 -19.78 -0.13 -14.78
C GLY A 371 -18.95 0.88 -15.58
N LEU A 372 -17.75 0.47 -16.04
CA LEU A 372 -16.93 1.25 -16.96
C LEU A 372 -17.12 0.76 -18.41
N PRO A 373 -17.64 1.58 -19.35
CA PRO A 373 -17.79 1.14 -20.74
C PRO A 373 -16.44 0.81 -21.41
N LYS A 374 -15.50 1.76 -21.39
CA LYS A 374 -14.11 1.62 -21.81
C LYS A 374 -13.32 2.81 -21.27
N LEU A 375 -12.00 2.69 -21.19
CA LEU A 375 -11.14 3.86 -20.97
C LEU A 375 -11.24 4.85 -22.14
N ASN A 376 -11.24 6.14 -21.81
CA ASN A 376 -11.14 7.25 -22.75
C ASN A 376 -9.84 8.05 -22.52
N PRO A 377 -9.46 8.95 -23.44
CA PRO A 377 -8.18 9.67 -23.34
C PRO A 377 -7.99 10.47 -22.04
N ALA A 378 -9.06 10.98 -21.43
CA ALA A 378 -8.99 11.73 -20.17
C ALA A 378 -8.76 10.81 -18.94
N ASP A 379 -8.99 9.51 -19.08
CA ASP A 379 -8.78 8.54 -18.00
C ASP A 379 -7.29 8.13 -17.88
N VAL A 380 -6.51 8.33 -18.94
CA VAL A 380 -5.14 7.83 -19.04
C VAL A 380 -4.16 8.99 -18.89
N CYS A 381 -3.36 8.96 -17.82
CA CYS A 381 -2.27 9.91 -17.64
C CYS A 381 -1.20 9.66 -18.70
N SER A 382 -0.99 10.59 -19.65
CA SER A 382 0.02 10.45 -20.72
C SER A 382 1.45 10.39 -20.18
N ALA A 383 1.73 11.03 -19.04
CA ALA A 383 3.02 10.85 -18.34
C ALA A 383 3.23 9.38 -17.91
N GLY A 384 2.15 8.59 -17.83
CA GLY A 384 2.13 7.14 -17.69
C GLY A 384 2.90 6.39 -18.76
N ILE A 385 3.08 6.98 -19.94
CA ILE A 385 3.82 6.41 -21.05
C ILE A 385 5.25 6.95 -20.99
N ASP A 386 6.15 6.16 -20.43
CA ASP A 386 7.54 6.52 -20.19
C ASP A 386 8.52 5.47 -20.75
N PHE A 387 9.81 5.63 -20.45
CA PHE A 387 10.87 4.73 -20.92
C PHE A 387 10.91 3.39 -20.17
N HIS A 388 10.15 3.21 -19.08
CA HIS A 388 10.05 1.91 -18.41
C HIS A 388 9.03 0.98 -19.06
N CYS A 389 8.10 1.54 -19.85
CA CYS A 389 7.00 0.79 -20.43
C CYS A 389 6.77 1.06 -21.92
N SER A 390 7.58 1.91 -22.55
CA SER A 390 7.48 2.22 -23.98
C SER A 390 8.86 2.56 -24.57
N SER A 391 8.97 2.52 -25.91
CA SER A 391 10.19 2.87 -26.66
C SER A 391 10.31 4.38 -26.95
N VAL A 392 9.88 5.22 -26.00
CA VAL A 392 9.83 6.68 -26.21
C VAL A 392 11.23 7.28 -26.43
N VAL A 393 12.25 6.74 -25.77
CA VAL A 393 13.62 7.25 -25.90
C VAL A 393 14.19 6.91 -27.27
N GLU A 394 14.01 5.67 -27.73
CA GLU A 394 14.43 5.22 -29.06
C GLU A 394 13.72 6.04 -30.15
N HIS A 395 12.42 6.31 -29.97
CA HIS A 395 11.67 7.18 -30.86
C HIS A 395 12.24 8.60 -30.89
N LEU A 396 12.47 9.24 -29.74
CA LEU A 396 13.05 10.59 -29.68
C LEU A 396 14.46 10.65 -30.28
N LEU A 397 15.30 9.64 -30.06
CA LEU A 397 16.63 9.54 -30.66
C LEU A 397 16.61 9.31 -32.18
N SER A 398 15.49 8.84 -32.74
CA SER A 398 15.32 8.69 -34.19
C SER A 398 14.95 10.00 -34.89
N GLN A 399 14.49 11.00 -34.13
CA GLN A 399 14.10 12.31 -34.64
C GLN A 399 15.32 13.23 -34.72
N SER A 400 15.69 13.66 -35.93
CA SER A 400 16.90 14.48 -36.15
C SER A 400 16.78 15.86 -35.50
N GLU A 401 15.56 16.39 -35.40
CA GLU A 401 15.19 17.64 -34.75
C GLU A 401 15.31 17.60 -33.22
N VAL A 402 15.31 16.40 -32.62
CA VAL A 402 15.56 16.22 -31.18
C VAL A 402 17.03 15.86 -30.93
N PHE A 403 17.56 14.87 -31.66
CA PHE A 403 18.89 14.34 -31.39
C PHE A 403 20.02 15.34 -31.68
N SER A 404 19.96 16.05 -32.82
CA SER A 404 21.05 16.93 -33.25
C SER A 404 21.25 18.11 -32.28
N PRO A 405 20.19 18.84 -31.87
CA PRO A 405 20.33 19.94 -30.90
C PRO A 405 20.78 19.46 -29.51
N LEU A 406 20.35 18.27 -29.08
CA LEU A 406 20.82 17.70 -27.81
C LEU A 406 22.31 17.38 -27.86
N ARG A 407 22.77 16.74 -28.94
CA ARG A 407 24.20 16.40 -29.12
C ARG A 407 25.08 17.65 -29.13
N GLU A 408 24.65 18.69 -29.84
CA GLU A 408 25.38 19.95 -29.93
C GLU A 408 25.47 20.66 -28.58
N ARG A 409 24.34 20.81 -27.87
CA ARG A 409 24.25 21.61 -26.65
C ARG A 409 24.77 20.92 -25.40
N LEU A 410 24.70 19.58 -25.36
CA LEU A 410 25.16 18.80 -24.21
C LEU A 410 26.62 18.34 -24.34
N ALA A 411 27.19 18.37 -25.56
CA ALA A 411 28.57 17.99 -25.86
C ALA A 411 29.01 16.67 -25.17
N PRO A 412 28.53 15.50 -25.65
CA PRO A 412 28.86 14.20 -25.08
C PRO A 412 30.37 14.00 -24.92
N PRO A 413 30.83 13.29 -23.86
CA PRO A 413 32.25 12.97 -23.68
C PRO A 413 32.84 12.28 -24.92
N LYS A 414 34.10 12.58 -25.26
CA LYS A 414 34.75 12.04 -26.46
C LYS A 414 34.88 10.51 -26.44
N ASP A 415 34.96 9.93 -25.26
CA ASP A 415 35.17 8.49 -25.05
C ASP A 415 33.86 7.69 -24.91
N GLU A 416 32.70 8.35 -25.02
CA GLU A 416 31.39 7.69 -24.91
C GLU A 416 30.64 7.71 -26.25
N ASP A 417 29.84 6.68 -26.51
CA ASP A 417 28.89 6.69 -27.62
C ASP A 417 27.89 7.85 -27.38
N PRO A 418 27.87 8.88 -28.25
CA PRO A 418 26.99 10.03 -28.10
C PRO A 418 25.52 9.63 -27.95
N ARG A 419 25.10 8.57 -28.65
CA ARG A 419 23.69 8.14 -28.65
C ARG A 419 23.29 7.49 -27.34
N LEU A 420 24.17 6.67 -26.76
CA LEU A 420 23.95 6.04 -25.46
C LEU A 420 23.98 7.08 -24.34
N TRP A 421 24.92 8.02 -24.38
CA TRP A 421 25.00 9.07 -23.37
C TRP A 421 23.78 10.00 -23.41
N ILE A 422 23.36 10.45 -24.62
CA ILE A 422 22.14 11.26 -24.78
C ILE A 422 20.88 10.48 -24.36
N SER A 423 20.83 9.16 -24.58
CA SER A 423 19.76 8.31 -24.06
C SER A 423 19.63 8.43 -22.53
N GLY A 424 20.75 8.42 -21.82
CA GLY A 424 20.79 8.66 -20.37
C GLY A 424 20.23 10.02 -19.97
N GLN A 425 20.62 11.07 -20.69
CA GLN A 425 20.11 12.44 -20.47
C GLN A 425 18.60 12.55 -20.76
N LEU A 426 18.10 11.89 -21.82
CA LEU A 426 16.67 11.84 -22.12
C LEU A 426 15.87 11.13 -21.02
N LYS A 427 16.37 10.00 -20.50
CA LYS A 427 15.72 9.32 -19.37
C LYS A 427 15.67 10.23 -18.14
N SER A 428 16.76 10.94 -17.85
CA SER A 428 16.83 11.93 -16.77
C SER A 428 15.80 13.05 -16.96
N MET A 429 15.74 13.66 -18.15
CA MET A 429 14.77 14.72 -18.45
C MET A 429 13.32 14.21 -18.38
N ILE A 430 13.01 13.04 -18.94
CA ILE A 430 11.67 12.44 -18.86
C ILE A 430 11.28 12.19 -17.41
N TRP A 431 12.20 11.72 -16.56
CA TRP A 431 11.94 11.53 -15.15
C TRP A 431 11.71 12.87 -14.44
N ASN A 432 12.65 13.80 -14.50
CA ASN A 432 12.60 15.06 -13.72
C ASN A 432 11.46 16.00 -14.17
N TYR A 433 11.16 16.06 -15.47
CA TYR A 433 10.24 17.04 -16.03
C TYR A 433 8.93 16.44 -16.57
N SER A 434 8.70 15.15 -16.38
CA SER A 434 7.43 14.50 -16.70
C SER A 434 7.08 13.38 -15.71
N SER A 435 7.65 12.20 -15.85
CA SER A 435 7.19 10.99 -15.15
C SER A 435 7.35 11.06 -13.63
N GLY A 436 8.36 11.76 -13.12
CA GLY A 436 8.68 11.95 -11.71
C GLY A 436 7.95 13.11 -11.04
N ILE A 437 7.20 13.94 -11.79
CA ILE A 437 6.49 15.09 -11.21
C ILE A 437 5.45 14.61 -10.20
N ASN A 438 5.57 15.10 -8.97
CA ASN A 438 4.63 14.90 -7.88
C ASN A 438 3.99 16.24 -7.47
N HIS A 439 2.66 16.30 -7.44
CA HIS A 439 1.91 17.52 -7.09
C HIS A 439 1.59 17.61 -5.60
N ARG A 440 2.17 16.74 -4.78
CA ARG A 440 1.96 16.69 -3.34
C ARG A 440 2.97 17.56 -2.62
N ARG A 441 2.54 18.05 -1.46
CA ARG A 441 3.45 18.67 -0.49
C ARG A 441 4.02 17.57 0.37
N LEU A 442 5.30 17.67 0.69
CA LEU A 442 5.90 16.75 1.65
C LEU A 442 5.21 16.93 3.01
N LEU A 443 5.12 15.83 3.76
CA LEU A 443 4.53 15.79 5.10
C LEU A 443 5.37 16.64 6.07
N PHE A 444 6.68 16.63 5.87
CA PHE A 444 7.65 17.48 6.57
C PHE A 444 8.43 18.26 5.52
N GLU A 445 8.80 19.49 5.84
CA GLU A 445 9.67 20.28 4.97
C GLU A 445 10.98 19.51 4.77
N ALA A 446 11.24 19.05 3.55
CA ALA A 446 12.57 18.61 3.20
C ALA A 446 13.41 19.86 2.96
N GLY A 447 14.63 19.88 3.50
CA GLY A 447 15.62 20.90 3.14
C GLY A 447 15.76 20.98 1.61
N ASP A 448 16.05 22.18 1.11
CA ASP A 448 16.07 22.51 -0.31
C ASP A 448 16.70 21.39 -1.15
N LYS A 449 15.87 20.70 -1.94
CA LYS A 449 16.36 19.75 -2.93
C LYS A 449 17.08 20.58 -3.99
N ASN A 450 18.38 20.31 -4.13
CA ASN A 450 19.27 20.93 -5.11
C ASN A 450 18.52 21.25 -6.40
N MET A 451 18.48 22.54 -6.73
CA MET A 451 17.88 23.02 -7.98
C MET A 451 18.46 22.25 -9.16
N ASP A 452 17.58 21.74 -10.02
CA ASP A 452 17.94 21.11 -11.27
C ASP A 452 18.95 21.96 -12.05
N ALA A 453 19.88 21.30 -12.77
CA ALA A 453 20.76 21.97 -13.70
C ALA A 453 19.92 22.78 -14.72
N PRO A 454 19.98 24.13 -14.72
CA PRO A 454 19.12 24.98 -15.55
C PRO A 454 19.15 24.61 -17.05
N THR A 455 20.28 24.07 -17.50
CA THR A 455 20.50 23.58 -18.86
C THR A 455 19.54 22.46 -19.26
N LEU A 456 19.34 21.42 -18.42
CA LEU A 456 18.49 20.28 -18.78
C LEU A 456 17.02 20.68 -18.87
N LYS A 457 16.58 21.60 -18.00
CA LYS A 457 15.22 22.14 -18.04
C LYS A 457 14.96 22.91 -19.34
N SER A 458 15.90 23.78 -19.73
CA SER A 458 15.81 24.54 -20.98
C SER A 458 15.77 23.61 -22.21
N LEU A 459 16.58 22.55 -22.23
CA LEU A 459 16.55 21.57 -23.32
C LEU A 459 15.25 20.77 -23.36
N TRP A 460 14.73 20.38 -22.19
CA TRP A 460 13.44 19.72 -22.11
C TRP A 460 12.34 20.59 -22.72
N GLU A 461 12.24 21.85 -22.27
CA GLU A 461 11.19 22.78 -22.69
C GLU A 461 11.28 23.12 -24.19
N ASN A 462 12.49 23.37 -24.69
CA ASN A 462 12.68 23.90 -26.05
C ASN A 462 12.90 22.83 -27.13
N VAL A 463 13.34 21.62 -26.77
CA VAL A 463 13.73 20.58 -27.74
C VAL A 463 12.90 19.31 -27.58
N VAL A 464 12.75 18.79 -26.36
CA VAL A 464 12.25 17.42 -26.14
C VAL A 464 10.73 17.37 -25.96
N ARG A 465 10.15 18.31 -25.22
CA ARG A 465 8.78 18.23 -24.71
C ARG A 465 7.72 18.05 -25.79
N SER A 466 7.82 18.80 -26.90
CA SER A 466 6.82 18.74 -27.98
C SER A 466 6.75 17.35 -28.63
N SER A 467 7.91 16.78 -29.00
CA SER A 467 7.98 15.45 -29.60
C SER A 467 7.59 14.35 -28.60
N PHE A 468 7.96 14.50 -27.33
CA PHE A 468 7.55 13.59 -26.26
C PHE A 468 6.03 13.59 -26.04
N ASP A 469 5.42 14.77 -25.92
CA ASP A 469 3.97 14.92 -25.72
C ASP A 469 3.20 14.37 -26.93
N THR A 470 3.72 14.60 -28.15
CA THR A 470 3.14 14.06 -29.38
C THR A 470 3.18 12.53 -29.39
N TYR A 471 4.33 11.94 -29.06
CA TYR A 471 4.48 10.49 -28.97
C TYR A 471 3.51 9.87 -27.96
N THR A 472 3.48 10.39 -26.72
CA THR A 472 2.66 9.82 -25.64
C THR A 472 1.16 9.95 -25.93
N LYS A 473 0.70 11.08 -26.47
CA LYS A 473 -0.69 11.25 -26.90
C LYS A 473 -1.06 10.26 -27.99
N LYS A 474 -0.25 10.16 -29.04
CA LYS A 474 -0.49 9.19 -30.13
C LYS A 474 -0.53 7.76 -29.60
N PHE A 475 0.42 7.39 -28.76
CA PHE A 475 0.51 6.06 -28.15
C PHE A 475 -0.76 5.67 -27.39
N VAL A 476 -1.32 6.60 -26.62
CA VAL A 476 -2.57 6.41 -25.87
C VAL A 476 -3.76 6.31 -26.83
N MET A 477 -3.92 7.26 -27.76
CA MET A 477 -5.03 7.28 -28.72
C MET A 477 -5.09 5.99 -29.55
N ASP A 478 -3.95 5.55 -30.07
CA ASP A 478 -3.82 4.33 -30.86
C ASP A 478 -4.19 3.07 -30.07
N ARG A 479 -4.13 3.09 -28.73
CA ARG A 479 -4.48 1.95 -27.88
C ARG A 479 -5.88 2.05 -27.25
N LEU A 480 -6.53 3.21 -27.35
CA LEU A 480 -7.92 3.40 -26.89
C LEU A 480 -8.96 3.27 -28.01
N ALA A 481 -8.53 3.42 -29.27
CA ALA A 481 -9.29 3.01 -30.45
C ALA A 481 -9.51 1.48 -30.42
#